data_AF-A0A7S4AAZ9-F1
#
_entry.id   AF-A0A7S4AAZ9-F1
#
_cell.length_a   1.000
_cell.length_b   1.000
_cell.length_c   1.000
_cell.angle_alpha   90.00
_cell.angle_beta   90.00
_cell.angle_gamma   90.00
#
_symmetry.space_group_name_H-M   'P 1'
#
loop_
_entity.id
_entity.type
_entity.pdbx_description
1 polymer ?
#
loop_
_entity_poly.entity_id
_entity_poly.type
_entity_poly.pdbx_seq_one_letter_code
_entity_poly.pdbx_strand_id
1 'polypeptide(L)'
;MANLIIHLMPSMVMYNYRWHAADISAAYPAIYPHLPEFTADFNNDTDTGRISRITIMVYFAWFVPYTLWMLLVGLKLPVVPKADEKKPPPKYDTVFHSTWNGALCEVAGTMVWKRSKKRSRDCSERNDYEVRDFMLYMVGHAVGSCGIGIIILGDILCYRGGRMVHGTMLWLATIICAKRGADRYAYYVTKMYGQKLRKAFREEMEQEQKLQELSHGVDNNGAKYGSIEEENEGSTIED
;
A
#
# COMPACT_ATOMS: atom_id res chain seq x y z
N MET A 1 5.14 1.44 9.31
CA MET A 1 5.43 2.50 10.28
C MET A 1 6.07 3.71 9.59
N ALA A 2 7.26 3.58 8.98
CA ALA A 2 7.93 4.68 8.28
C ALA A 2 7.06 5.41 7.23
N ASN A 3 6.31 4.65 6.42
CA ASN A 3 5.40 5.22 5.40
C ASN A 3 4.30 6.13 6.00
N LEU A 4 3.98 6.00 7.29
CA LEU A 4 2.94 6.83 7.92
C LEU A 4 3.49 8.16 8.42
N ILE A 5 4.71 8.15 8.95
CA ILE A 5 5.40 9.35 9.43
C ILE A 5 5.66 10.30 8.27
N ILE A 6 6.04 9.79 7.08
CA ILE A 6 6.27 10.65 5.90
C ILE A 6 4.99 11.35 5.42
N HIS A 7 3.80 10.86 5.78
CA HIS A 7 2.52 11.50 5.44
C HIS A 7 2.07 12.52 6.51
N LEU A 8 2.48 12.33 7.78
CA LEU A 8 2.17 13.27 8.87
C LEU A 8 3.18 14.41 8.96
N MET A 9 4.46 14.14 8.69
CA MET A 9 5.56 15.11 8.82
C MET A 9 5.32 16.40 8.03
N PRO A 10 4.93 16.36 6.74
CA PRO A 10 4.65 17.60 6.01
C PRO A 10 3.58 18.46 6.69
N SER A 11 2.49 17.84 7.14
CA SER A 11 1.39 18.56 7.82
C SER A 11 1.83 19.16 9.16
N MET A 12 2.64 18.43 9.95
CA MET A 12 3.20 18.94 11.19
C MET A 12 4.20 20.09 10.96
N VAL A 13 5.03 19.99 9.93
CA VAL A 13 5.96 21.05 9.55
C VAL A 13 5.19 22.31 9.13
N MET A 14 4.17 22.16 8.28
CA MET A 14 3.33 23.30 7.86
C MET A 14 2.60 23.95 9.03
N TYR A 15 2.11 23.17 10.00
CA TYR A 15 1.55 23.70 11.23
C TYR A 15 2.57 24.54 12.02
N ASN A 16 3.78 24.02 12.21
CA ASN A 16 4.83 24.71 12.94
C ASN A 16 5.29 25.98 12.19
N TYR A 17 5.52 25.90 10.89
CA TYR A 17 5.87 27.07 10.08
C TYR A 17 4.81 28.15 10.19
N ARG A 18 3.52 27.82 10.12
CA ARG A 18 2.44 28.82 10.21
C ARG A 18 2.30 29.43 11.60
N TRP A 19 2.27 28.62 12.64
CA TRP A 19 1.87 29.06 13.99
C TRP A 19 3.04 29.37 14.92
N HIS A 20 4.26 28.99 14.53
CA HIS A 20 5.51 29.17 15.29
C HIS A 20 6.61 29.82 14.43
N ALA A 21 6.23 30.58 13.40
CA ALA A 21 7.16 31.23 12.49
C ALA A 21 8.25 32.06 13.19
N ALA A 22 7.85 32.85 14.20
CA ALA A 22 8.75 33.71 14.97
C ALA A 22 9.74 32.88 15.79
N ASP A 23 9.28 31.85 16.50
CA ASP A 23 10.14 30.95 17.28
C ASP A 23 11.17 30.25 16.38
N ILE A 24 10.74 29.79 15.21
CA ILE A 24 11.60 29.09 14.23
C ILE A 24 12.63 30.05 13.62
N SER A 25 12.20 31.25 13.24
CA SER A 25 13.10 32.28 12.71
C SER A 25 14.13 32.71 13.76
N ALA A 26 13.72 32.86 15.02
CA ALA A 26 14.63 33.18 16.12
C ALA A 26 15.65 32.07 16.40
N ALA A 27 15.23 30.79 16.31
CA ALA A 27 16.12 29.65 16.51
C ALA A 27 17.06 29.42 15.32
N TYR A 28 16.62 29.74 14.10
CA TYR A 28 17.33 29.46 12.84
C TYR A 28 17.36 30.67 11.90
N PRO A 29 17.93 31.81 12.31
CA PRO A 29 17.81 33.08 11.59
C PRO A 29 18.53 33.07 10.23
N ALA A 30 19.57 32.27 10.07
CA ALA A 30 20.28 32.13 8.80
C ALA A 30 19.50 31.31 7.75
N ILE A 31 18.59 30.44 8.18
CA ILE A 31 17.84 29.53 7.30
C ILE A 31 16.43 30.09 7.02
N TYR A 32 15.79 30.69 8.03
CA TYR A 32 14.42 31.20 7.94
C TYR A 32 14.29 32.68 8.33
N PRO A 33 15.06 33.60 7.71
CA PRO A 33 15.04 35.02 8.07
C PRO A 33 13.71 35.70 7.80
N HIS A 34 12.96 35.26 6.77
CA HIS A 34 11.73 35.91 6.29
C HIS A 34 10.45 35.10 6.54
N LEU A 35 10.54 34.05 7.37
CA LEU A 35 9.40 33.17 7.64
C LEU A 35 8.24 33.88 8.35
N PRO A 36 8.47 34.79 9.32
CA PRO A 36 7.40 35.56 9.95
C PRO A 36 6.64 36.44 8.96
N GLU A 37 7.33 37.16 8.07
CA GLU A 37 6.72 38.03 7.06
C GLU A 37 5.92 37.21 6.06
N PHE A 38 6.51 36.12 5.55
CA PHE A 38 5.83 35.21 4.63
C PHE A 38 4.54 34.67 5.25
N THR A 39 4.58 34.22 6.50
CA THR A 39 3.41 33.64 7.18
C THR A 39 2.38 34.69 7.58
N ALA A 40 2.81 35.91 7.89
CA ALA A 40 1.92 37.04 8.13
C ALA A 40 1.08 37.35 6.88
N ASP A 41 1.68 37.33 5.68
CA ASP A 41 0.95 37.54 4.43
C ASP A 41 -0.14 36.48 4.22
N PHE A 42 0.12 35.21 4.58
CA PHE A 42 -0.93 34.18 4.58
C PHE A 42 -1.97 34.41 5.68
N ASN A 43 -1.54 34.75 6.90
CA ASN A 43 -2.47 34.93 8.03
C ASN A 43 -3.37 36.16 7.88
N ASN A 44 -2.92 37.19 7.17
CA ASN A 44 -3.62 38.44 6.94
C ASN A 44 -4.54 38.40 5.70
N ASP A 45 -4.59 37.28 4.99
CA ASP A 45 -5.16 37.23 3.65
C ASP A 45 -6.68 37.52 3.65
N THR A 46 -7.07 38.60 2.99
CA THR A 46 -8.46 38.98 2.73
C THR A 46 -9.15 38.03 1.73
N ASP A 47 -8.36 37.27 0.97
CA ASP A 47 -8.87 36.26 0.04
C ASP A 47 -8.92 34.87 0.71
N THR A 48 -10.01 34.65 1.43
CA THR A 48 -10.21 33.41 2.18
C THR A 48 -10.18 32.14 1.30
N GLY A 49 -10.39 32.24 -0.02
CA GLY A 49 -10.41 31.10 -0.94
C GLY A 49 -9.08 30.77 -1.61
N ARG A 50 -8.03 31.58 -1.41
CA ARG A 50 -6.76 31.46 -2.14
C ARG A 50 -6.12 30.08 -2.03
N ILE A 51 -6.03 29.56 -0.81
CA ILE A 51 -5.36 28.28 -0.54
C ILE A 51 -6.11 27.11 -1.13
N SER A 52 -7.43 27.09 -0.98
CA SER A 52 -8.29 26.08 -1.59
C SER A 52 -8.08 26.06 -3.10
N ARG A 53 -8.06 27.22 -3.76
CA ARG A 53 -7.86 27.31 -5.22
C ARG A 53 -6.49 26.80 -5.65
N ILE A 54 -5.41 27.26 -5.02
CA ILE A 54 -4.04 26.81 -5.35
C ILE A 54 -3.90 25.30 -5.12
N THR A 55 -4.41 24.79 -4.00
CA THR A 55 -4.32 23.36 -3.67
C THR A 55 -5.12 22.50 -4.66
N ILE A 56 -6.31 22.95 -5.06
CA ILE A 56 -7.12 22.28 -6.08
C ILE A 56 -6.39 22.27 -7.44
N MET A 57 -5.75 23.38 -7.84
CA MET A 57 -4.96 23.41 -9.08
C MET A 57 -3.81 22.41 -9.07
N VAL A 58 -3.04 22.36 -7.97
CA VAL A 58 -1.95 21.38 -7.79
C VAL A 58 -2.49 19.95 -7.79
N TYR A 59 -3.63 19.71 -7.14
CA TYR A 59 -4.29 18.40 -7.17
C TYR A 59 -4.64 17.98 -8.60
N PHE A 60 -5.29 18.85 -9.39
CA PHE A 60 -5.66 18.51 -10.77
C PHE A 60 -4.47 18.32 -11.71
N ALA A 61 -3.34 18.98 -11.43
CA ALA A 61 -2.11 18.80 -12.20
C ALA A 61 -1.58 17.35 -12.17
N TRP A 62 -1.85 16.59 -11.10
CA TRP A 62 -1.51 15.16 -11.04
C TRP A 62 -2.72 14.27 -11.38
N PHE A 63 -3.91 14.63 -10.89
CA PHE A 63 -5.11 13.81 -10.99
C PHE A 63 -5.54 13.60 -12.44
N VAL A 64 -5.47 14.65 -13.27
CA VAL A 64 -5.87 14.56 -14.69
C VAL A 64 -4.92 13.62 -15.47
N PRO A 65 -3.58 13.80 -15.44
CA PRO A 65 -2.67 12.85 -16.09
C PRO A 65 -2.85 11.40 -15.64
N TYR A 66 -3.03 11.16 -14.33
CA TYR A 66 -3.27 9.81 -13.82
C TYR A 66 -4.58 9.22 -14.36
N THR A 67 -5.66 10.00 -14.37
CA THR A 67 -6.96 9.56 -14.90
C THR A 67 -6.87 9.23 -16.38
N LEU A 68 -6.21 10.09 -17.17
CA LEU A 68 -6.00 9.84 -18.60
C LEU A 68 -5.16 8.58 -18.83
N TRP A 69 -4.06 8.41 -18.10
CA TRP A 69 -3.23 7.22 -18.19
C TRP A 69 -3.99 5.93 -17.85
N MET A 70 -4.81 5.96 -16.79
CA MET A 70 -5.68 4.83 -16.42
C MET A 70 -6.67 4.47 -17.53
N LEU A 71 -7.31 5.47 -18.14
CA LEU A 71 -8.26 5.25 -19.24
C LEU A 71 -7.60 4.71 -20.50
N LEU A 72 -6.37 5.12 -20.79
CA LEU A 72 -5.64 4.71 -22.00
C LEU A 72 -5.03 3.31 -21.85
N VAL A 73 -4.36 3.05 -20.73
CA VAL A 73 -3.55 1.84 -20.54
C VAL A 73 -3.77 1.21 -19.16
N GLY A 74 -3.85 2.03 -18.11
CA GLY A 74 -3.76 1.56 -16.74
C GLY A 74 -4.87 0.58 -16.33
N LEU A 75 -6.08 0.67 -16.88
CA LEU A 75 -7.16 -0.28 -16.55
C LEU A 75 -6.92 -1.71 -17.04
N LYS A 76 -6.08 -1.90 -18.06
CA LYS A 76 -5.82 -3.21 -18.68
C LYS A 76 -4.51 -3.84 -18.20
N LEU A 77 -3.99 -3.40 -17.05
CA LEU A 77 -2.74 -3.94 -16.53
C LEU A 77 -2.89 -5.43 -16.19
N PRO A 78 -1.93 -6.28 -16.60
CA PRO A 78 -2.04 -7.72 -16.43
C PRO A 78 -2.03 -8.11 -14.96
N VAL A 79 -2.92 -9.04 -14.60
CA VAL A 79 -2.92 -9.69 -13.30
C VAL A 79 -1.96 -10.86 -13.35
N VAL A 80 -1.07 -10.98 -12.37
CA VAL A 80 -0.37 -12.26 -12.17
C VAL A 80 -1.42 -13.26 -11.65
N PRO A 81 -1.80 -14.31 -12.42
CA PRO A 81 -2.90 -15.18 -12.03
C PRO A 81 -2.59 -15.88 -10.71
N LYS A 82 -3.59 -15.98 -9.81
CA LYS A 82 -3.50 -16.75 -8.56
C LYS A 82 -3.23 -18.26 -8.76
N ALA A 83 -3.36 -18.77 -9.98
CA ALA A 83 -3.37 -20.20 -10.27
C ALA A 83 -1.98 -20.87 -10.32
N ASP A 84 -0.89 -20.10 -10.36
CA ASP A 84 0.46 -20.64 -10.21
C ASP A 84 0.93 -20.35 -8.78
N GLU A 85 0.93 -21.35 -7.89
CA GLU A 85 1.54 -21.25 -6.56
C GLU A 85 3.04 -20.89 -6.63
N LYS A 86 3.65 -21.02 -7.81
CA LYS A 86 5.03 -20.64 -8.11
C LYS A 86 5.20 -19.21 -8.62
N LYS A 87 4.13 -18.46 -8.91
CA LYS A 87 4.22 -17.07 -9.38
C LYS A 87 3.99 -16.07 -8.24
N PRO A 88 4.67 -14.93 -8.25
CA PRO A 88 4.49 -13.91 -7.22
C PRO A 88 3.02 -13.44 -7.17
N PRO A 89 2.52 -13.02 -6.01
CA PRO A 89 1.13 -12.56 -5.88
C PRO A 89 0.86 -11.41 -6.87
N PRO A 90 -0.38 -11.29 -7.40
CA PRO A 90 -0.75 -10.20 -8.29
C PRO A 90 -0.37 -8.86 -7.65
N LYS A 91 0.58 -8.19 -8.29
CA LYS A 91 1.03 -6.87 -7.88
C LYS A 91 0.05 -5.86 -8.44
N TYR A 92 -0.78 -5.29 -7.57
CA TYR A 92 -1.62 -4.16 -7.97
C TYR A 92 -0.72 -2.96 -8.20
N ASP A 93 -0.57 -2.57 -9.45
CA ASP A 93 0.30 -1.45 -9.82
C ASP A 93 -0.40 -0.09 -9.70
N THR A 94 -1.69 -0.03 -9.32
CA THR A 94 -2.42 1.23 -9.19
C THR A 94 -3.31 1.30 -7.94
N VAL A 95 -3.52 2.53 -7.47
CA VAL A 95 -4.39 2.82 -6.31
C VAL A 95 -5.83 2.38 -6.56
N PHE A 96 -6.31 2.53 -7.81
CA PHE A 96 -7.64 2.06 -8.19
C PHE A 96 -7.79 0.56 -7.97
N HIS A 97 -6.92 -0.27 -8.55
CA HIS A 97 -7.04 -1.73 -8.39
C HIS A 97 -6.88 -2.18 -6.94
N SER A 98 -5.96 -1.55 -6.19
CA SER A 98 -5.81 -1.87 -4.77
C SER A 98 -7.04 -1.50 -3.93
N THR A 99 -7.75 -0.43 -4.29
CA THR A 99 -8.88 0.09 -3.48
C THR A 99 -10.21 -0.52 -3.92
N TRP A 100 -10.42 -0.69 -5.22
CA TRP A 100 -11.67 -1.18 -5.76
C TRP A 100 -11.82 -2.70 -5.63
N ASN A 101 -10.76 -3.42 -5.27
CA ASN A 101 -10.79 -4.87 -5.11
C ASN A 101 -11.67 -5.34 -3.94
N GLY A 102 -12.42 -6.42 -4.16
CA GLY A 102 -13.22 -7.13 -3.17
C GLY A 102 -14.54 -6.43 -2.85
N ALA A 103 -14.78 -6.17 -1.56
CA ALA A 103 -16.09 -5.76 -1.06
C ALA A 103 -16.60 -4.44 -1.66
N LEU A 104 -15.70 -3.49 -1.99
CA LEU A 104 -16.10 -2.22 -2.59
C LEU A 104 -16.65 -2.40 -4.01
N CYS A 105 -16.00 -3.23 -4.85
CA CYS A 105 -16.56 -3.59 -6.16
C CYS A 105 -17.87 -4.38 -6.02
N GLU A 106 -17.99 -5.27 -5.04
CA GLU A 106 -19.25 -6.01 -4.80
C GLU A 106 -20.41 -5.07 -4.42
N VAL A 107 -20.18 -4.13 -3.49
CA VAL A 107 -21.18 -3.16 -3.03
C VAL A 107 -21.54 -2.18 -4.15
N ALA A 108 -20.55 -1.56 -4.80
CA ALA A 108 -20.82 -0.62 -5.89
C ALA A 108 -21.52 -1.32 -7.07
N GLY A 109 -21.05 -2.51 -7.45
CA GLY A 109 -21.65 -3.31 -8.52
C GLY A 109 -23.10 -3.68 -8.24
N THR A 110 -23.43 -4.07 -7.00
CA THR A 110 -24.79 -4.47 -6.62
C THR A 110 -25.73 -3.28 -6.44
N MET A 111 -25.28 -2.21 -5.76
CA MET A 111 -26.14 -1.06 -5.43
C MET A 111 -26.28 -0.09 -6.60
N VAL A 112 -25.18 0.25 -7.28
CA VAL A 112 -25.17 1.27 -8.33
C VAL A 112 -25.51 0.66 -9.68
N TRP A 113 -24.93 -0.50 -10.01
CA TRP A 113 -25.05 -1.12 -11.33
C TRP A 113 -25.99 -2.32 -11.40
N LYS A 114 -26.60 -2.71 -10.28
CA LYS A 114 -27.50 -3.87 -10.18
C LYS A 114 -26.88 -5.19 -10.70
N ARG A 115 -25.55 -5.33 -10.64
CA ARG A 115 -24.85 -6.59 -10.93
C ARG A 115 -25.08 -7.60 -9.84
N SER A 116 -25.03 -8.89 -10.20
CA SER A 116 -24.98 -9.95 -9.20
C SER A 116 -23.65 -9.90 -8.43
N LYS A 117 -23.69 -10.27 -7.13
CA LYS A 117 -22.48 -10.35 -6.29
C LYS A 117 -21.39 -11.21 -6.94
N LYS A 118 -21.79 -12.35 -7.53
CA LYS A 118 -20.88 -13.27 -8.23
C LYS A 118 -20.14 -12.57 -9.38
N ARG A 119 -20.87 -11.85 -10.24
CA ARG A 119 -20.25 -11.11 -11.35
C ARG A 119 -19.28 -10.04 -10.84
N SER A 120 -19.64 -9.28 -9.81
CA SER A 120 -18.75 -8.26 -9.25
C SER A 120 -17.47 -8.86 -8.66
N ARG A 121 -17.59 -10.02 -7.99
CA ARG A 121 -16.42 -10.76 -7.49
C ARG A 121 -15.55 -11.26 -8.65
N ASP A 122 -16.15 -11.85 -9.68
CA ASP A 122 -15.42 -12.34 -10.85
C ASP A 122 -14.65 -11.21 -11.55
N CYS A 123 -15.27 -10.03 -11.72
CA CYS A 123 -14.59 -8.84 -12.24
C CYS A 123 -13.39 -8.45 -11.38
N SER A 124 -13.55 -8.47 -10.06
CA SER A 124 -12.50 -8.10 -9.12
C SER A 124 -11.34 -9.10 -9.08
N GLU A 125 -11.63 -10.39 -9.16
CA GLU A 125 -10.62 -11.45 -9.18
C GLU A 125 -9.83 -11.48 -10.49
N ARG A 126 -10.49 -11.15 -11.60
CA ARG A 126 -9.90 -11.09 -12.95
C ARG A 126 -9.31 -9.73 -13.29
N ASN A 127 -9.46 -8.72 -12.43
CA ASN A 127 -9.12 -7.32 -12.69
C ASN A 127 -9.76 -6.78 -13.99
N ASP A 128 -10.92 -7.30 -14.33
CA ASP A 128 -11.69 -6.95 -15.52
C ASP A 128 -12.74 -5.91 -15.14
N TYR A 129 -12.26 -4.71 -14.81
CA TYR A 129 -13.10 -3.60 -14.38
C TYR A 129 -13.66 -2.83 -15.56
N GLU A 130 -14.94 -2.45 -15.47
CA GLU A 130 -15.57 -1.63 -16.50
C GLU A 130 -15.17 -0.16 -16.32
N VAL A 131 -15.06 0.60 -17.42
CA VAL A 131 -14.72 2.04 -17.37
C VAL A 131 -15.65 2.82 -16.43
N ARG A 132 -16.94 2.46 -16.35
CA ARG A 132 -17.89 3.10 -15.43
C ARG A 132 -17.56 2.88 -13.94
N ASP A 133 -16.96 1.75 -13.58
CA ASP A 133 -16.49 1.50 -12.21
C ASP A 133 -15.34 2.43 -11.85
N PHE A 134 -14.40 2.55 -12.79
CA PHE A 134 -13.29 3.47 -12.66
C PHE A 134 -13.75 4.93 -12.56
N MET A 135 -14.67 5.36 -13.43
CA MET A 135 -15.19 6.73 -13.39
C MET A 135 -15.96 7.02 -12.08
N LEU A 136 -16.75 6.05 -11.58
CA LEU A 136 -17.41 6.18 -10.28
C LEU A 136 -16.39 6.37 -9.16
N TYR A 137 -15.33 5.56 -9.14
CA TYR A 137 -14.24 5.71 -8.19
C TYR A 137 -13.56 7.08 -8.31
N MET A 138 -13.20 7.51 -9.52
CA MET A 138 -12.46 8.76 -9.74
C MET A 138 -13.29 9.99 -9.40
N VAL A 139 -14.59 9.99 -9.70
CA VAL A 139 -15.50 11.08 -9.29
C VAL A 139 -15.63 11.10 -7.78
N GLY A 140 -15.85 9.96 -7.14
CA GLY A 140 -15.91 9.88 -5.68
C GLY A 140 -14.61 10.34 -5.02
N HIS A 141 -13.46 9.98 -5.60
CA HIS A 141 -12.15 10.40 -5.13
C HIS A 141 -11.96 11.92 -5.30
N ALA A 142 -12.29 12.49 -6.46
CA ALA A 142 -12.19 13.93 -6.69
C ALA A 142 -13.11 14.73 -5.75
N VAL A 143 -14.36 14.31 -5.57
CA VAL A 143 -15.31 14.97 -4.66
C VAL A 143 -14.83 14.86 -3.21
N GLY A 144 -14.38 13.69 -2.78
CA GLY A 144 -13.85 13.48 -1.43
C GLY A 144 -12.59 14.29 -1.17
N SER A 145 -11.64 14.29 -2.11
CA SER A 145 -10.38 15.04 -2.01
C SER A 145 -10.62 16.55 -2.02
N CYS A 146 -11.36 17.08 -2.99
CA CYS A 146 -11.60 18.51 -3.11
C CYS A 146 -12.56 19.03 -2.03
N GLY A 147 -13.70 18.39 -1.85
CA GLY A 147 -14.74 18.83 -0.91
C GLY A 147 -14.34 18.59 0.53
N ILE A 148 -14.15 17.33 0.91
CA ILE A 148 -13.87 16.98 2.31
C ILE A 148 -12.41 17.32 2.65
N GLY A 149 -11.46 16.84 1.85
CA GLY A 149 -10.04 17.00 2.13
C GLY A 149 -9.56 18.46 2.09
N ILE A 150 -9.69 19.11 0.93
CA ILE A 150 -9.10 20.43 0.72
C ILE A 150 -9.97 21.51 1.36
N ILE A 151 -11.28 21.57 1.05
CA ILE A 151 -12.14 22.66 1.52
C ILE A 151 -12.48 22.51 3.01
N ILE A 152 -13.07 21.38 3.42
CA ILE A 152 -13.55 21.23 4.81
C ILE A 152 -12.38 21.06 5.78
N LEU A 153 -11.54 20.04 5.58
CA LEU A 153 -10.46 19.75 6.52
C LEU A 153 -9.31 20.76 6.39
N GLY A 154 -8.84 21.03 5.17
CA GLY A 154 -7.69 21.90 4.91
C GLY A 154 -7.97 23.37 5.20
N ASP A 155 -8.92 23.96 4.49
CA ASP A 155 -9.21 25.40 4.57
C ASP A 155 -10.05 25.72 5.82
N ILE A 156 -11.25 25.16 5.95
CA ILE A 156 -12.17 25.56 7.02
C ILE A 156 -11.62 25.19 8.41
N LEU A 157 -11.24 23.92 8.63
CA LEU A 157 -10.80 23.48 9.95
C LEU A 157 -9.34 23.84 10.26
N CYS A 158 -8.39 23.50 9.38
CA CYS A 158 -6.97 23.66 9.68
C CYS A 158 -6.43 25.09 9.40
N TYR A 159 -6.95 25.77 8.38
CA TYR A 159 -6.46 27.11 8.03
C TYR A 159 -7.19 28.21 8.80
N ARG A 160 -8.53 28.20 8.77
CA ARG A 160 -9.39 29.23 9.38
C ARG A 160 -9.81 28.92 10.81
N GLY A 161 -9.88 27.65 11.19
CA GLY A 161 -10.25 27.22 12.55
C GLY A 161 -9.24 27.63 13.63
N GLY A 162 -8.09 28.18 13.24
CA GLY A 162 -7.07 28.68 14.15
C GLY A 162 -6.13 27.60 14.67
N ARG A 163 -5.16 28.04 15.47
CA ARG A 163 -4.05 27.20 15.96
C ARG A 163 -4.55 25.97 16.73
N MET A 164 -5.50 26.16 17.64
CA MET A 164 -5.97 25.06 18.49
C MET A 164 -6.71 23.99 17.69
N VAL A 165 -7.59 24.36 16.76
CA VAL A 165 -8.33 23.41 15.93
C VAL A 165 -7.38 22.62 15.03
N HIS A 166 -6.46 23.30 14.35
CA HIS A 166 -5.45 22.63 13.53
C HIS A 166 -4.59 21.68 14.38
N GLY A 167 -4.15 22.12 15.57
CA GLY A 167 -3.39 21.29 16.50
C GLY A 167 -4.16 20.04 16.96
N THR A 168 -5.45 20.17 17.29
CA THR A 168 -6.33 19.05 17.65
C THR A 168 -6.49 18.07 16.49
N MET A 169 -6.67 18.55 15.26
CA MET A 169 -6.77 17.71 14.07
C MET A 169 -5.50 16.89 13.83
N LEU A 170 -4.31 17.49 13.99
CA LEU A 170 -3.03 16.78 13.90
C LEU A 170 -2.87 15.75 15.02
N TRP A 171 -3.30 16.06 16.24
CA TRP A 171 -3.30 15.12 17.36
C TRP A 171 -4.19 13.92 17.10
N LEU A 172 -5.43 14.14 16.63
CA LEU A 172 -6.35 13.06 16.26
C LEU A 172 -5.78 12.20 15.14
N ALA A 173 -5.22 12.83 14.10
CA ALA A 173 -4.55 12.10 13.02
C ALA A 173 -3.39 11.25 13.55
N THR A 174 -2.60 11.78 14.48
CA THR A 174 -1.49 11.08 15.12
C THR A 174 -1.97 9.87 15.93
N ILE A 175 -3.04 10.02 16.73
CA ILE A 175 -3.62 8.92 17.52
C ILE A 175 -4.13 7.81 16.60
N ILE A 176 -4.90 8.16 15.56
CA ILE A 176 -5.40 7.20 14.58
C ILE A 176 -4.23 6.46 13.91
N CYS A 177 -3.20 7.21 13.54
CA CYS A 177 -2.00 6.68 12.92
C CYS A 177 -1.25 5.72 13.86
N ALA A 178 -1.03 6.10 15.11
CA ALA A 178 -0.39 5.27 16.12
C ALA A 178 -1.17 3.97 16.36
N LYS A 179 -2.50 4.07 16.53
CA LYS A 179 -3.37 2.90 16.72
C LYS A 179 -3.30 1.94 15.53
N ARG A 180 -3.50 2.43 14.31
CA ARG A 180 -3.44 1.58 13.10
C ARG A 180 -2.04 1.00 12.87
N GLY A 181 -1.00 1.76 13.21
CA GLY A 181 0.38 1.29 13.20
C GLY A 181 0.60 0.14 14.18
N ALA A 182 0.14 0.29 15.42
CA ALA A 182 0.24 -0.71 16.46
C ALA A 182 -0.55 -1.98 16.11
N ASP A 183 -1.79 -1.86 15.63
CA ASP A 183 -2.61 -3.01 15.23
C ASP A 183 -1.94 -3.81 14.10
N ARG A 184 -1.35 -3.11 13.12
CA ARG A 184 -0.63 -3.74 12.02
C ARG A 184 0.67 -4.40 12.48
N TYR A 185 1.40 -3.75 13.39
CA TYR A 185 2.60 -4.33 14.00
C TYR A 185 2.26 -5.59 14.79
N ALA A 186 1.26 -5.52 15.65
CA ALA A 186 0.77 -6.66 16.43
C ALA A 186 0.34 -7.81 15.51
N TYR A 187 -0.39 -7.54 14.42
CA TYR A 187 -0.75 -8.54 13.42
C TYR A 187 0.47 -9.25 12.83
N TYR A 188 1.48 -8.49 12.40
CA TYR A 188 2.69 -9.07 11.82
C TYR A 188 3.48 -9.89 12.84
N VAL A 189 3.66 -9.38 14.05
CA VAL A 189 4.41 -10.04 15.13
C VAL A 189 3.73 -11.32 15.59
N THR A 190 2.41 -11.29 15.83
CA THR A 190 1.70 -12.40 16.48
C THR A 190 1.13 -13.42 15.50
N LYS A 191 0.50 -12.97 14.40
CA LYS A 191 -0.22 -13.87 13.48
C LYS A 191 0.65 -14.27 12.30
N MET A 192 1.27 -13.30 11.63
CA MET A 192 2.00 -13.60 10.39
C MET A 192 3.26 -14.42 10.66
N TYR A 193 4.10 -14.05 11.64
CA TYR A 193 5.28 -14.87 11.96
C TYR A 193 4.90 -16.23 12.52
N GLY A 194 3.83 -16.33 13.32
CA GLY A 194 3.32 -17.61 13.79
C GLY A 194 2.90 -18.53 12.62
N GLN A 195 2.23 -18.00 11.60
CA GLN A 195 1.89 -18.75 10.40
C GLN A 195 3.14 -19.16 9.59
N LYS A 196 4.11 -18.25 9.44
CA LYS A 196 5.37 -18.54 8.73
C LYS A 196 6.20 -19.61 9.44
N LEU A 197 6.33 -19.52 10.77
CA LEU A 197 7.02 -20.53 11.59
C LEU A 197 6.33 -21.88 11.50
N ARG A 198 5.00 -21.94 11.66
CA ARG A 198 4.24 -23.19 11.51
C ARG A 198 4.37 -23.79 10.12
N LYS A 199 4.47 -22.96 9.08
CA LYS A 199 4.71 -23.42 7.71
C LYS A 199 6.12 -23.97 7.57
N ALA A 200 7.14 -23.26 8.05
CA ALA A 200 8.54 -23.71 8.00
C ALA A 200 8.75 -25.03 8.76
N PHE A 201 8.22 -25.15 9.98
CA PHE A 201 8.30 -26.41 10.75
C PHE A 201 7.59 -27.58 10.07
N ARG A 202 6.47 -27.32 9.38
CA ARG A 202 5.78 -28.36 8.62
C ARG A 202 6.61 -28.81 7.42
N GLU A 203 7.21 -27.86 6.69
CA GLU A 203 8.09 -28.15 5.56
C GLU A 203 9.34 -28.94 6.00
N GLU A 204 9.93 -28.61 7.14
CA GLU A 204 11.06 -29.35 7.74
C GLU A 204 10.67 -30.78 8.11
N MET A 205 9.54 -31.00 8.82
CA MET A 205 9.10 -32.35 9.18
C MET A 205 8.75 -33.21 7.96
N GLU A 206 8.11 -32.64 6.93
CA GLU A 206 7.82 -33.35 5.68
C GLU A 206 9.10 -33.74 4.93
N GLN A 207 10.16 -32.92 5.01
CA GLN A 207 11.46 -33.23 4.43
C GLN A 207 12.19 -34.35 5.21
N GLU A 208 12.18 -34.31 6.54
CA GLU A 208 12.75 -35.37 7.39
C GLU A 208 12.05 -36.71 7.17
N GLN A 209 10.72 -36.72 7.09
CA GLN A 209 9.96 -37.94 6.84
C GLN A 209 10.30 -38.56 5.47
N LYS A 210 10.40 -37.74 4.41
CA LYS A 210 10.83 -38.21 3.08
C LYS A 210 12.24 -38.79 3.09
N LEU A 211 13.16 -38.20 3.86
CA LEU A 211 14.53 -38.71 4.00
C LEU A 211 14.55 -40.05 4.74
N GLN A 212 13.74 -40.24 5.78
CA GLN A 212 13.61 -41.52 6.49
C GLN A 212 12.98 -42.62 5.61
N GLU A 213 11.98 -42.29 4.80
CA GLU A 213 11.38 -43.22 3.84
C GLU A 213 12.40 -43.66 2.78
N LEU A 214 13.25 -42.73 2.31
CA LEU A 214 14.34 -43.04 1.39
C LEU A 214 15.41 -43.94 2.02
N SER A 215 15.81 -43.69 3.28
CA SER A 215 16.81 -44.55 3.96
C SER A 215 16.29 -45.97 4.18
N HIS A 216 15.04 -46.13 4.62
CA HIS A 216 14.45 -47.46 4.82
C HIS A 216 14.13 -48.20 3.50
N GLY A 217 13.84 -47.47 2.41
CA GLY A 217 13.66 -48.04 1.08
C GLY A 217 14.96 -48.60 0.49
N VAL A 218 16.12 -48.02 0.84
CA VAL A 218 17.43 -48.52 0.45
C VAL A 218 17.77 -49.84 1.16
N ASP A 219 17.45 -49.97 2.45
CA ASP A 219 17.72 -51.19 3.22
C ASP A 219 16.93 -52.41 2.70
N ASN A 220 15.69 -52.22 2.23
CA ASN A 220 14.88 -53.31 1.66
C ASN A 220 15.30 -53.74 0.25
N ASN A 221 15.98 -52.89 -0.52
CA ASN A 221 16.51 -53.22 -1.84
C ASN A 221 17.99 -53.62 -1.83
N GLY A 222 18.72 -53.30 -0.76
CA GLY A 222 20.13 -53.67 -0.57
C GLY A 222 20.38 -55.17 -0.41
N ALA A 223 19.37 -55.97 -0.08
CA ALA A 223 19.50 -57.43 0.01
C ALA A 223 19.47 -58.15 -1.36
N LYS A 224 19.27 -57.43 -2.48
CA LYS A 224 19.12 -58.04 -3.82
C LYS A 224 20.29 -57.82 -4.77
N TYR A 225 21.29 -57.04 -4.39
CA TYR A 225 22.59 -57.02 -5.08
C TYR A 225 23.57 -57.91 -4.33
N GLY A 226 23.33 -59.22 -4.45
CA GLY A 226 24.39 -60.20 -4.27
C GLY A 226 25.49 -59.96 -5.30
N SER A 227 26.73 -60.09 -4.84
CA SER A 227 27.84 -60.68 -5.60
C SER A 227 27.83 -60.38 -7.10
N ILE A 228 28.24 -59.17 -7.48
CA ILE A 228 28.88 -59.00 -8.78
C ILE A 228 30.32 -59.42 -8.52
N GLU A 229 30.66 -60.60 -9.04
CA GLU A 229 32.04 -61.09 -9.12
C GLU A 229 32.92 -60.00 -9.74
N GLU A 230 34.02 -59.68 -9.06
CA GLU A 230 35.12 -58.90 -9.64
C GLU A 230 35.71 -59.70 -10.81
N GLU A 231 35.14 -59.53 -12.01
CA GLU A 231 35.81 -59.90 -13.25
C GLU A 231 36.93 -58.89 -13.51
N ASN A 232 38.10 -59.34 -13.06
CA ASN A 232 39.41 -58.83 -13.32
C ASN A 232 39.73 -58.92 -14.82
N GLU A 233 39.37 -57.90 -15.60
CA GLU A 233 39.92 -57.69 -16.94
C GLU A 233 40.91 -56.53 -16.93
N GLY A 234 42.19 -56.89 -16.80
CA GLY A 234 43.28 -56.03 -17.22
C GLY A 234 43.30 -55.89 -18.75
N SER A 235 43.53 -54.68 -19.23
CA SER A 235 43.85 -54.42 -20.63
C SER A 235 44.50 -53.04 -20.75
N THR A 236 45.84 -53.07 -20.76
CA THR A 236 46.76 -52.39 -21.70
C THR A 236 46.38 -50.99 -22.19
N ILE A 237 47.08 -49.93 -21.76
CA ILE A 237 48.22 -49.28 -22.46
C ILE A 237 47.96 -49.09 -23.97
N GLU A 238 47.79 -47.84 -24.39
CA GLU A 238 48.56 -47.22 -25.50
C GLU A 238 48.27 -45.70 -25.56
N ASP A 239 49.37 -44.94 -25.43
CA ASP A 239 49.72 -43.54 -25.74
C ASP A 239 48.73 -42.37 -25.59
#